data_AF-R4LVH6-F1
#
_entry.id   AF-R4LVH6-F1
#
_cell.length_a   1.000
_cell.length_b   1.000
_cell.length_c   1.000
_cell.angle_alpha   90.00
_cell.angle_beta   90.00
_cell.angle_gamma   90.00
#
_symmetry.space_group_name_H-M   'P 1'
#
loop_
_entity.id
_entity.type
_entity.pdbx_description
1 polymer ?
#
loop_
_entity_poly.entity_id
_entity_poly.type
_entity_poly.pdbx_seq_one_letter_code
_entity_poly.pdbx_strand_id
1 'polypeptide(L)' 'MRLRAVDSTDTTTAETELITTEELARMLRVDPSSVRRWRTARPLQGPPFIALSERVIMYSIEDVRAWLASRRVTPEAA' A
#
# COMPACT_ATOMS: atom_id res chain seq x y z
N MET A 1 42.42 18.35 -8.12
CA MET A 1 41.95 17.35 -7.13
C MET A 1 40.55 17.76 -6.69
N ARG A 2 39.49 17.24 -7.35
CA ARG A 2 38.09 17.55 -7.00
C ARG A 2 37.60 16.50 -6.00
N LEU A 3 37.30 16.94 -4.79
CA LEU A 3 36.62 16.15 -3.76
C LEU A 3 35.17 15.90 -4.25
N ARG A 4 34.79 14.63 -4.39
CA ARG A 4 33.39 14.22 -4.56
C ARG A 4 32.66 14.50 -3.25
N ALA A 5 31.64 15.36 -3.30
CA ALA A 5 30.64 15.41 -2.25
C ALA A 5 29.89 14.06 -2.26
N VAL A 6 29.92 13.36 -1.13
CA VAL A 6 29.06 12.22 -0.85
C VAL A 6 27.72 12.83 -0.44
N ASP A 7 26.75 12.84 -1.35
CA ASP A 7 25.41 13.29 -1.05
C ASP A 7 24.79 12.27 -0.07
N SER A 8 24.54 12.72 1.15
CA SER A 8 24.01 11.89 2.23
C SER A 8 22.50 12.04 2.22
N THR A 9 21.81 11.21 1.46
CA THR A 9 20.36 11.06 1.56
C THR A 9 20.05 10.20 2.78
N ASP A 10 19.77 10.83 3.92
CA ASP A 10 18.83 10.23 4.86
C ASP A 10 18.24 11.28 5.80
N THR A 11 17.29 12.05 5.27
CA THR A 11 16.30 12.74 6.10
C THR A 11 15.00 11.96 5.93
N THR A 12 14.89 10.88 6.70
CA THR A 12 13.68 10.08 6.87
C THR A 12 12.61 10.94 7.58
N THR A 13 11.95 11.80 6.82
CA THR A 13 10.55 12.15 7.08
C THR A 13 9.78 11.13 6.26
N ALA A 14 9.06 10.22 6.92
CA ALA A 14 8.26 9.21 6.25
C ALA A 14 7.16 9.90 5.43
N GLU A 15 7.46 10.29 4.20
CA GLU A 15 6.44 10.67 3.23
C GLU A 15 5.58 9.43 3.04
N THR A 16 4.34 9.49 3.54
CA THR A 16 3.37 8.42 3.33
C THR A 16 3.08 8.36 1.84
N GLU A 17 3.70 7.39 1.17
CA GLU A 17 3.44 7.14 -0.24
C GLU A 17 2.00 6.65 -0.40
N LEU A 18 1.16 7.50 -1.00
CA LEU A 18 -0.23 7.19 -1.29
C LEU A 18 -0.35 6.66 -2.71
N ILE A 19 -1.01 5.51 -2.85
CA ILE A 19 -1.29 4.89 -4.14
C ILE A 19 -2.78 4.79 -4.42
N THR A 20 -3.13 4.84 -5.69
CA THR A 20 -4.49 4.68 -6.22
C THR A 20 -4.97 3.22 -6.15
N THR A 21 -6.25 3.01 -6.44
CA THR A 21 -6.82 1.66 -6.56
C THR A 21 -6.14 0.86 -7.67
N GLU A 22 -5.84 1.51 -8.78
CA GLU A 22 -5.23 0.94 -9.98
C GLU A 22 -3.76 0.56 -9.75
N GLU A 23 -3.02 1.36 -8.98
CA GLU A 23 -1.67 1.04 -8.52
C GLU A 23 -1.66 -0.13 -7.55
N LEU A 24 -2.55 -0.13 -6.55
CA LEU A 24 -2.68 -1.25 -5.62
C LEU A 24 -3.01 -2.56 -6.36
N ALA A 25 -3.94 -2.50 -7.30
CA ALA A 25 -4.33 -3.65 -8.11
C ALA A 25 -3.14 -4.20 -8.92
N ARG A 26 -2.36 -3.31 -9.57
CA ARG A 26 -1.12 -3.71 -10.26
C ARG A 26 -0.11 -4.32 -9.30
N MET A 27 0.08 -3.73 -8.12
CA MET A 27 1.03 -4.23 -7.11
C MET A 27 0.67 -5.65 -6.64
N LEU A 28 -0.61 -5.88 -6.38
CA LEU A 28 -1.13 -7.19 -5.94
C LEU A 28 -1.39 -8.16 -7.10
N ARG A 29 -1.19 -7.72 -8.35
CA ARG A 29 -1.50 -8.48 -9.58
C ARG A 29 -2.94 -8.98 -9.63
N VAL A 30 -3.88 -8.14 -9.20
CA VAL A 30 -5.32 -8.39 -9.29
C VAL A 30 -5.99 -7.36 -10.19
N ASP A 31 -7.21 -7.65 -10.63
CA ASP A 31 -8.03 -6.68 -11.35
C ASP A 31 -8.50 -5.55 -10.40
N PRO A 32 -8.53 -4.27 -10.82
CA PRO A 32 -9.04 -3.17 -10.00
C PRO A 32 -10.48 -3.37 -9.49
N SER A 33 -11.33 -4.10 -10.23
CA SER A 33 -12.68 -4.44 -9.78
C SER A 33 -12.68 -5.36 -8.55
N SER A 34 -11.65 -6.20 -8.38
CA SER A 34 -11.48 -7.04 -7.19
C SER A 34 -11.20 -6.19 -5.96
N VAL A 35 -10.33 -5.18 -6.09
CA VAL A 35 -10.05 -4.22 -5.02
C VAL A 35 -11.31 -3.41 -4.66
N ARG A 36 -12.08 -2.97 -5.66
CA ARG A 36 -13.38 -2.29 -5.43
C ARG A 36 -14.36 -3.21 -4.69
N ARG A 37 -14.45 -4.48 -5.10
CA ARG A 37 -15.32 -5.49 -4.46
C ARG A 37 -14.95 -5.72 -3.00
N TRP A 38 -13.66 -5.76 -2.66
CA TRP A 38 -13.20 -5.92 -1.28
C TRP A 38 -13.70 -4.78 -0.38
N ARG A 39 -13.66 -3.53 -0.85
CA ARG A 39 -14.19 -2.37 -0.12
C ARG A 39 -15.69 -2.38 0.08
N THR A 40 -16.44 -3.04 -0.79
CA THR A 40 -17.91 -3.15 -0.66
C THR A 40 -18.36 -4.41 0.04
N ALA A 41 -17.46 -5.37 0.29
CA ALA A 41 -17.78 -6.62 0.95
C ALA A 41 -18.26 -6.41 2.40
N ARG A 42 -19.02 -7.37 2.89
CA ARG A 42 -19.49 -7.46 4.28
C ARG A 42 -19.12 -8.87 4.80
N PRO A 43 -18.16 -9.01 5.73
CA PRO A 43 -17.35 -7.94 6.36
C PRO A 43 -16.42 -7.24 5.36
N LEU A 44 -15.95 -6.04 5.71
CA LEU A 44 -15.03 -5.25 4.91
C LEU A 44 -13.74 -6.02 4.68
N GLN A 45 -13.25 -6.05 3.44
CA GLN A 45 -12.02 -6.77 3.08
C GLN A 45 -11.00 -5.83 2.45
N GLY A 46 -9.76 -6.30 2.37
CA GLY A 46 -8.65 -5.55 1.78
C GLY A 46 -7.90 -4.67 2.79
N PRO A 47 -6.86 -3.97 2.33
CA PRO A 47 -6.10 -3.05 3.14
C PRO A 47 -6.92 -1.81 3.54
N PRO A 48 -6.54 -1.11 4.62
CA PRO A 48 -7.13 0.18 4.98
C PRO A 48 -7.10 1.15 3.81
N PHE A 49 -8.17 1.92 3.63
CA PHE A 49 -8.29 2.89 2.54
C PHE A 49 -8.66 4.27 3.07
N ILE A 50 -8.21 5.29 2.34
CA ILE A 50 -8.48 6.70 2.62
C ILE A 50 -9.45 7.19 1.55
N ALA A 51 -10.66 7.56 1.97
CA ALA A 51 -11.64 8.19 1.11
C ALA A 51 -11.44 9.70 1.10
N LEU A 52 -10.79 10.23 0.06
CA LEU A 52 -10.60 11.67 -0.12
C LEU A 52 -11.88 12.34 -0.67
N SER A 53 -12.66 11.58 -1.45
CA SER A 53 -14.00 11.95 -1.91
C SER A 53 -14.81 10.70 -2.23
N GLU A 54 -16.05 10.86 -2.69
CA GLU A 54 -16.91 9.74 -3.11
C GLU A 54 -16.27 8.89 -4.23
N ARG A 55 -15.44 9.50 -5.11
CA ARG A 55 -14.82 8.82 -6.26
C ARG A 55 -13.33 8.59 -6.11
N VAL A 56 -12.67 9.27 -5.16
CA VAL A 56 -11.21 9.23 -5.00
C VAL A 56 -10.86 8.46 -3.74
N ILE A 57 -10.35 7.25 -3.94
CA ILE A 57 -9.88 6.35 -2.89
C ILE A 57 -8.39 6.11 -3.08
N MET A 58 -7.63 6.35 -2.01
CA MET A 58 -6.20 6.13 -1.94
C MET A 58 -5.86 5.10 -0.86
N TYR A 59 -4.65 4.57 -0.92
CA TYR A 59 -4.10 3.63 0.04
C TYR A 59 -2.72 4.09 0.46
N SER A 60 -2.42 4.07 1.76
CA SER A 60 -1.05 4.18 2.24
C SER A 60 -0.30 2.89 1.91
N ILE A 61 0.89 3.00 1.31
CA ILE A 61 1.77 1.85 1.09
C ILE A 61 2.10 1.13 2.41
N GLU A 62 2.25 1.88 3.51
CA GLU A 62 2.53 1.32 4.83
C GLU A 62 1.38 0.44 5.32
N ASP A 63 0.15 0.95 5.25
CA ASP A 63 -1.06 0.20 5.65
C ASP A 63 -1.23 -1.07 4.80
N VAL A 64 -0.95 -0.98 3.49
CA VAL A 64 -1.02 -2.12 2.60
C VAL A 64 0.01 -3.18 3.00
N ARG A 65 1.25 -2.79 3.34
CA ARG A 65 2.28 -3.72 3.81
C ARG A 65 1.91 -4.35 5.15
N ALA A 66 1.40 -3.57 6.10
CA ALA A 66 0.92 -4.08 7.39
C ALA A 66 -0.22 -5.08 7.21
N TRP A 67 -1.16 -4.78 6.32
CA TRP A 67 -2.26 -5.69 5.96
C TRP A 67 -1.74 -7.00 5.36
N LEU A 68 -0.81 -6.94 4.40
CA LEU A 68 -0.19 -8.15 3.84
C LEU A 68 0.53 -8.97 4.89
N ALA A 69 1.26 -8.31 5.80
CA ALA A 69 1.97 -8.98 6.90
C ALA A 69 1.00 -9.71 7.84
N SER A 70 -0.11 -9.07 8.23
CA SER A 70 -1.13 -9.69 9.10
C SER A 70 -1.81 -10.92 8.50
N ARG A 71 -1.79 -11.06 7.17
CA ARG A 71 -2.40 -12.18 6.43
C ARG A 71 -1.39 -13.22 5.99
N ARG A 72 -0.11 -13.00 6.27
CA ARG A 72 0.96 -13.91 5.87
C ARG A 72 0.83 -15.18 6.68
N VAL A 73 0.54 -16.29 6.00
CA VAL A 73 0.62 -17.63 6.60
C VAL A 73 2.03 -18.17 6.37
N THR A 74 2.72 -18.52 7.46
CA THR A 74 4.00 -19.23 7.41
C THR A 74 3.74 -20.73 7.56
N PRO A 75 4.03 -21.57 6.55
CA PRO A 75 3.69 -22.99 6.56
C PRO A 75 4.21 -23.78 7.76
N GLU A 76 5.34 -23.37 8.34
CA GLU A 76 5.95 -24.04 9.50
C GLU A 76 5.25 -23.75 10.84
N ALA A 77 4.27 -22.85 10.85
CA ALA A 77 3.53 -22.43 12.06
C ALA A 77 2.03 -22.81 12.01
N ALA A 78 1.62 -23.67 11.08
CA ALA A 78 0.23 -24.09 10.86
C ALA A 78 -0.03 -25.53 11.32
#